data_AF-A0A6C0BZL2-F1
#
_entry.id   AF-A0A6C0BZL2-F1
#
_cell.length_a   1.000
_cell.length_b   1.000
_cell.length_c   1.000
_cell.angle_alpha   90.00
_cell.angle_beta   90.00
_cell.angle_gamma   90.00
#
_symmetry.space_group_name_H-M   'P 1'
#
loop_
_entity.id
_entity.type
_entity.pdbx_description
1 polymer ?
#
loop_
_entity_poly.entity_id
_entity_poly.type
_entity_poly.pdbx_seq_one_letter_code
_entity_poly.pdbx_strand_id
1 'polypeptide(L)'
;MQSASTRNAIAHAVHSYETQRIRTPQGRRRKLSVAYILERIFYVCNTECQWSQLEVPESSYKTVYHYFNLWFEARLFENVFYAGLTVRQPVGGFVVVDSENRHNARRKAQRRDYVE
;
A
#
# COMPACT_ATOMS: atom_id res chain seq x y z
N MET A 1 12.08 -10.39 14.48
CA MET A 1 10.72 -10.89 14.84
C MET A 1 9.57 -9.87 14.66
N GLN A 2 9.81 -8.56 14.51
CA GLN A 2 8.71 -7.56 14.38
C GLN A 2 7.99 -7.56 13.02
N SER A 3 8.62 -8.04 11.94
CA SER A 3 8.07 -7.92 10.57
C SER A 3 6.83 -8.78 10.31
N ALA A 4 6.73 -9.96 10.93
CA ALA A 4 5.61 -10.87 10.71
C ALA A 4 4.29 -10.33 11.30
N SER A 5 4.36 -9.68 12.46
CA SER A 5 3.18 -9.09 13.12
C SER A 5 2.61 -7.92 12.32
N THR A 6 3.47 -7.00 11.85
CA THR A 6 3.05 -5.88 11.01
C THR A 6 2.53 -6.33 9.64
N ARG A 7 3.19 -7.32 9.01
CA ARG A 7 2.74 -7.90 7.73
C ARG A 7 1.33 -8.48 7.85
N ASN A 8 1.05 -9.21 8.92
CA ASN A 8 -0.27 -9.78 9.18
C ASN A 8 -1.31 -8.68 9.46
N ALA A 9 -0.96 -7.65 10.23
CA ALA A 9 -1.86 -6.52 10.48
C ALA A 9 -2.23 -5.77 9.18
N ILE A 10 -1.26 -5.55 8.28
CA ILE A 10 -1.51 -4.99 6.95
C ILE A 10 -2.43 -5.92 6.14
N ALA A 11 -2.15 -7.23 6.13
CA ALA A 11 -2.97 -8.19 5.40
C ALA A 11 -4.43 -8.20 5.91
N HIS A 12 -4.65 -8.13 7.22
CA HIS A 12 -5.99 -8.02 7.80
C HIS A 12 -6.68 -6.70 7.43
N ALA A 13 -5.99 -5.56 7.55
CA ALA A 13 -6.55 -4.26 7.18
C ALA A 13 -6.97 -4.21 5.70
N VAL A 14 -6.12 -4.74 4.82
CA VAL A 14 -6.41 -4.83 3.38
C VAL A 14 -7.56 -5.80 3.11
N HIS A 15 -7.63 -6.94 3.80
CA HIS A 15 -8.73 -7.87 3.65
C HIS A 15 -10.07 -7.26 4.06
N SER A 16 -10.14 -6.55 5.19
CA SER A 16 -11.35 -5.85 5.63
C SER A 16 -11.77 -4.77 4.63
N TYR A 17 -10.83 -3.98 4.13
CA TYR A 17 -11.07 -2.95 3.12
C TYR A 17 -11.58 -3.54 1.79
N GLU A 18 -10.94 -4.60 1.30
CA GLU A 18 -11.36 -5.28 0.06
C GLU A 18 -12.72 -5.95 0.20
N THR A 19 -13.04 -6.49 1.38
CA THR A 19 -14.38 -7.05 1.67
C THR A 19 -15.47 -5.98 1.56
N GLN A 20 -15.20 -4.76 2.04
CA GLN A 20 -16.12 -3.63 1.88
C GLN A 20 -16.24 -3.21 0.41
N ARG A 21 -15.15 -3.21 -0.35
CA ARG A 21 -15.17 -2.88 -1.78
C ARG A 21 -15.91 -3.89 -2.65
N ILE A 22 -15.82 -5.19 -2.33
CA ILE A 22 -16.55 -6.24 -3.06
C ILE A 22 -18.08 -6.03 -2.98
N ARG A 23 -18.57 -5.45 -1.87
CA ARG A 23 -20.00 -5.14 -1.70
C ARG A 23 -20.49 -4.02 -2.62
N THR A 24 -19.59 -3.17 -3.12
CA THR A 24 -19.91 -2.09 -4.06
C THR A 24 -18.99 -2.17 -5.28
N PRO A 25 -19.19 -3.16 -6.16
CA PRO A 25 -18.25 -3.44 -7.24
C PRO A 25 -18.26 -2.29 -8.26
N GLN A 26 -17.22 -1.46 -8.22
CA GLN A 26 -16.95 -0.47 -9.27
C GLN A 26 -15.92 -1.06 -10.24
N GLY A 27 -16.36 -1.33 -11.49
CA GLY A 27 -15.49 -1.69 -12.60
C GLY A 27 -15.14 -3.17 -12.74
N ARG A 28 -14.00 -3.44 -13.40
CA ARG A 28 -13.57 -4.78 -13.83
C ARG A 28 -13.14 -5.63 -12.63
N ARG A 29 -13.59 -6.88 -12.59
CA ARG A 29 -13.13 -7.87 -11.59
C ARG A 29 -11.62 -8.08 -11.67
N ARG A 30 -10.98 -8.08 -10.50
CA ARG A 30 -9.55 -8.35 -10.35
C ARG A 30 -9.23 -9.79 -10.79
N LYS A 31 -8.16 -9.96 -11.58
CA LYS A 31 -7.63 -11.27 -11.95
C LYS A 31 -6.67 -11.85 -10.91
N LEU A 32 -5.81 -11.00 -10.34
CA LEU A 32 -4.83 -11.39 -9.32
C LEU A 32 -5.47 -11.58 -7.93
N SER A 33 -4.85 -12.38 -7.08
CA SER A 33 -5.26 -12.46 -5.67
C SER A 33 -4.74 -11.25 -4.87
N VAL A 34 -5.46 -10.88 -3.80
CA VAL A 34 -5.02 -9.80 -2.87
C VAL A 34 -3.65 -10.14 -2.28
N ALA A 35 -3.48 -11.38 -1.84
CA ALA A 35 -2.25 -11.87 -1.22
C ALA A 35 -1.06 -11.72 -2.17
N TYR A 36 -1.23 -12.12 -3.44
CA TYR A 36 -0.18 -11.99 -4.44
C TYR A 36 0.22 -10.52 -4.68
N ILE A 37 -0.76 -9.61 -4.78
CA ILE A 37 -0.46 -8.18 -4.92
C ILE A 37 0.31 -7.66 -3.71
N LEU A 38 -0.11 -8.01 -2.50
CA LEU A 38 0.57 -7.61 -1.27
C LEU A 38 2.00 -8.12 -1.21
N GLU A 39 2.24 -9.37 -1.58
CA GLU A 39 3.60 -9.93 -1.61
C GLU A 39 4.50 -9.19 -2.59
N ARG A 40 3.97 -8.80 -3.75
CA ARG A 40 4.73 -8.01 -4.73
C ARG A 40 5.03 -6.60 -4.24
N ILE A 41 4.10 -5.97 -3.52
CA ILE A 41 4.34 -4.68 -2.87
C ILE A 41 5.44 -4.81 -1.81
N PHE A 42 5.35 -5.82 -0.94
CA PHE A 42 6.39 -6.06 0.07
C PHE A 42 7.74 -6.37 -0.56
N TYR A 43 7.77 -7.08 -1.68
CA TYR A 43 9.00 -7.33 -2.43
C TYR A 43 9.65 -6.01 -2.89
N VAL A 44 8.88 -5.09 -3.47
CA VAL A 44 9.37 -3.77 -3.88
C VAL A 44 9.88 -2.98 -2.67
N CYS A 45 9.15 -2.98 -1.55
CA CYS A 45 9.58 -2.27 -0.34
C CYS A 45 10.83 -2.86 0.32
N ASN A 46 11.03 -4.18 0.23
CA ASN A 46 12.18 -4.85 0.83
C ASN A 46 13.44 -4.79 -0.04
N THR A 47 13.27 -4.77 -1.36
CA THR A 47 14.39 -4.76 -2.32
C THR A 47 14.71 -3.37 -2.86
N GLU A 48 13.86 -2.38 -2.57
CA GLU A 48 13.91 -1.03 -3.12
C GLU A 48 13.96 -0.98 -4.65
N CYS A 49 13.53 -2.06 -5.32
CA CYS A 49 13.56 -2.14 -6.77
C CYS A 49 12.56 -1.17 -7.40
N GLN A 50 12.86 -0.69 -8.60
CA GLN A 50 11.93 0.18 -9.31
C GLN A 50 10.68 -0.60 -9.71
N TRP A 51 9.49 0.01 -9.57
CA TRP A 51 8.22 -0.63 -9.95
C TRP A 51 8.22 -1.20 -11.39
N SER A 52 8.90 -0.55 -12.33
CA SER A 52 9.02 -1.01 -13.73
C SER A 52 9.82 -2.31 -13.88
N GLN A 53 10.67 -2.65 -12.91
CA GLN A 53 11.48 -3.87 -12.90
C GLN A 53 10.75 -5.04 -12.22
N LEU A 54 9.56 -4.80 -11.67
CA LEU A 54 8.78 -5.84 -11.01
C LEU A 54 8.19 -6.81 -12.03
N GLU A 55 8.65 -8.05 -12.00
CA GLU A 55 8.08 -9.13 -12.81
C GLU A 55 6.72 -9.58 -12.25
N VAL A 56 5.71 -9.56 -13.13
CA VAL A 56 4.33 -9.97 -12.82
C VAL A 56 3.81 -10.86 -13.94
N PRO A 57 4.08 -12.18 -13.92
CA PRO A 57 3.79 -13.09 -15.05
C PRO A 57 2.33 -13.07 -15.55
N GLU A 58 1.36 -12.84 -14.66
CA GLU A 58 -0.07 -12.83 -15.01
C GLU A 58 -0.64 -11.43 -15.25
N SER A 59 0.16 -10.36 -15.12
CA SER A 59 -0.30 -9.00 -15.39
C SER A 59 0.85 -8.01 -15.69
N SER A 60 0.72 -6.75 -15.27
CA SER A 60 1.75 -5.73 -15.37
C SER A 60 2.03 -5.17 -13.97
N TYR A 61 3.25 -4.68 -13.75
CA TYR A 61 3.59 -3.90 -12.56
C TYR A 61 2.61 -2.74 -12.31
N LYS A 62 1.99 -2.19 -13.37
CA LYS A 62 0.98 -1.13 -13.27
C LYS A 62 -0.24 -1.56 -12.45
N THR A 63 -0.62 -2.84 -12.53
CA THR A 63 -1.72 -3.40 -11.72
C THR A 63 -1.34 -3.38 -10.24
N VAL A 64 -0.14 -3.84 -9.90
CA VAL A 64 0.35 -3.87 -8.52
C VAL A 64 0.45 -2.44 -7.97
N TYR A 65 1.02 -1.52 -8.76
CA TYR A 65 1.13 -0.11 -8.40
C TYR A 65 -0.24 0.56 -8.23
N HIS A 66 -1.23 0.22 -9.06
CA HIS A 66 -2.59 0.73 -8.91
C HIS A 66 -3.19 0.34 -7.55
N TYR A 67 -3.06 -0.93 -7.14
CA TYR A 67 -3.53 -1.37 -5.83
C TYR A 67 -2.74 -0.75 -4.68
N PHE A 68 -1.42 -0.61 -4.83
CA PHE A 68 -0.59 0.12 -3.87
C PHE A 68 -1.12 1.54 -3.67
N ASN A 69 -1.31 2.31 -4.75
CA ASN A 69 -1.80 3.68 -4.67
C ASN A 69 -3.19 3.75 -4.05
N LEU A 70 -4.08 2.82 -4.41
CA LEU A 70 -5.43 2.76 -3.89
C LEU A 70 -5.47 2.48 -2.37
N TRP A 71 -4.66 1.55 -1.89
CA TRP A 71 -4.53 1.25 -0.46
C TRP A 71 -3.78 2.34 0.30
N PHE A 72 -2.86 3.03 -0.37
CA PHE A 72 -2.14 4.18 0.16
C PHE A 72 -3.07 5.39 0.37
N GLU A 73 -3.91 5.71 -0.61
CA GLU A 73 -4.94 6.76 -0.50
C GLU A 73 -5.97 6.45 0.59
N ALA A 74 -6.30 5.17 0.77
CA ALA A 74 -7.13 4.70 1.87
C ALA A 74 -6.40 4.68 3.24
N ARG A 75 -5.14 5.14 3.29
CA ARG A 75 -4.27 5.22 4.49
C ARG A 75 -4.11 3.90 5.23
N LEU A 76 -4.23 2.76 4.56
CA LEU A 76 -4.20 1.44 5.22
C LEU A 76 -2.86 1.18 5.90
N PHE A 77 -1.75 1.49 5.22
CA PHE A 77 -0.40 1.29 5.76
C PHE A 77 -0.13 2.21 6.95
N GLU A 78 -0.55 3.46 6.85
CA GLU A 78 -0.36 4.48 7.88
C GLU A 78 -1.18 4.17 9.14
N ASN A 79 -2.44 3.73 8.96
CA ASN A 79 -3.30 3.32 10.07
C ASN A 79 -2.71 2.13 10.83
N VAL A 80 -2.17 1.13 10.13
CA VAL A 80 -1.51 -0.01 10.76
C VAL A 80 -0.23 0.41 11.48
N PHE A 81 0.55 1.32 10.89
CA PHE A 81 1.76 1.86 11.52
C PHE A 81 1.44 2.58 12.84
N TYR A 82 0.49 3.52 12.83
CA TYR A 82 0.11 4.23 14.05
C TYR A 82 -0.58 3.34 15.09
N ALA A 83 -1.40 2.38 14.66
CA ALA A 83 -1.98 1.40 15.57
C ALA A 83 -0.87 0.61 16.30
N GLY A 84 0.19 0.21 15.59
CA GLY A 84 1.35 -0.42 16.19
C GLY A 84 2.08 0.48 17.20
N LEU A 85 2.16 1.78 16.93
CA LEU A 85 2.74 2.75 17.86
C LEU A 85 1.90 2.92 19.13
N THR A 86 0.56 2.93 19.03
CA THR A 86 -0.33 3.07 20.20
C THR A 86 -0.30 1.88 21.15
N VAL A 87 -0.03 0.67 20.66
CA VAL A 87 0.10 -0.53 21.49
C VAL A 87 1.42 -0.54 22.27
N ARG A 88 2.43 0.20 21.79
CA ARG A 88 3.73 0.32 22.44
C ARG A 88 3.60 1.33 23.59
N GLN A 89 3.57 0.85 24.83
CA GLN A 89 3.74 1.70 26.03
C GLN A 89 4.99 2.58 25.83
N PRO A 90 4.95 3.88 26.18
CA PRO A 90 6.09 4.78 26.00
C PRO A 90 7.22 4.40 26.99
N VAL A 91 8.01 3.41 26.62
CA VAL A 91 9.38 3.25 27.13
C VAL A 91 10.21 4.30 26.41
N GLY A 92 10.55 5.38 27.12
CA GLY A 92 11.16 6.60 26.59
C GLY A 92 12.08 6.37 25.38
N GLY A 93 11.66 6.90 24.22
CA GLY A 93 12.37 6.82 22.95
C GLY A 93 11.68 7.72 21.93
N PHE A 94 12.45 8.29 20.99
CA PHE A 94 11.92 9.16 19.95
C PHE A 94 11.40 8.34 18.76
N VAL A 95 10.24 8.72 18.22
CA VAL A 95 9.72 8.17 16.96
C VAL A 95 10.16 9.10 15.83
N VAL A 96 10.98 8.60 14.91
CA VAL A 96 11.31 9.32 13.68
C VAL A 96 10.21 9.07 12.66
N VAL A 97 9.43 10.10 12.36
CA VAL A 97 8.47 10.10 11.24
C VAL A 97 9.08 10.95 10.14
N ASP A 98 9.57 10.31 9.09
CA ASP A 98 10.00 11.00 7.88
C ASP A 98 8.78 11.27 6.98
N SER A 99 8.64 12.52 6.52
CA SER A 99 7.51 12.99 5.71
C SER A 99 7.82 13.11 4.22
N GLU A 100 9.02 12.70 3.78
CA GLU A 100 9.61 13.16 2.53
C GLU A 100 9.00 12.57 1.23
N ASN A 101 8.08 11.61 1.28
CA ASN A 101 7.53 11.01 0.05
C ASN A 101 6.30 11.71 -0.56
N ARG A 102 5.90 12.90 -0.06
CA ARG A 102 4.69 13.63 -0.54
C ARG A 102 4.83 14.27 -1.93
N HIS A 103 6.05 14.42 -2.46
CA HIS A 103 6.28 15.33 -3.58
C HIS A 103 5.95 14.75 -4.98
N ASN A 104 6.01 13.42 -5.16
CA ASN A 104 5.81 12.80 -6.47
C ASN A 104 4.35 12.40 -6.78
N ALA A 105 3.52 12.16 -5.76
CA ALA A 105 2.11 11.81 -5.95
C ALA A 105 1.26 13.01 -6.42
N ARG A 106 1.49 14.21 -5.86
CA ARG A 106 0.73 15.43 -6.21
C ARG A 106 0.99 15.93 -7.63
N ARG A 107 2.21 15.80 -8.15
CA ARG A 107 2.56 16.24 -9.52
C ARG A 107 1.82 15.47 -10.62
N LYS A 108 1.37 14.23 -10.36
CA LYS A 108 0.58 13.45 -11.33
C LYS A 108 -0.90 13.81 -11.33
N ALA A 109 -1.44 14.27 -10.20
CA ALA A 109 -2.80 14.81 -10.14
C ALA A 109 -2.89 16.15 -10.88
N GLN A 110 -1.92 17.05 -10.65
CA GLN A 110 -1.94 18.41 -11.20
C GLN A 110 -1.67 18.49 -12.73
N ARG A 111 -1.12 17.42 -13.34
CA ARG A 111 -0.92 17.35 -14.81
C ARG A 111 -2.16 16.88 -15.59
N ARG A 112 -3.21 16.38 -14.93
CA ARG A 112 -4.47 16.02 -15.59
C ARG A 112 -5.42 17.21 -15.79
N ASP A 113 -5.25 18.28 -15.01
CA ASP A 113 -6.13 19.45 -15.04
C ASP A 113 -5.68 20.55 -16.04
N TYR A 114 -4.67 20.26 -16.87
CA TYR A 114 -4.13 21.21 -17.86
C TYR A 114 -4.31 20.75 -19.32
N VAL A 115 -5.07 19.68 -19.54
CA VAL A 115 -5.42 19.19 -20.89
C VAL A 115 -6.94 19.11 -20.97
N GLU A 116 -7.56 20.29 -21.00
CA GLU A 116 -8.87 20.52 -21.61
C GLU A 116 -8.81 21.85 -22.37
#